data_AF-A0A7K3MTZ9-F1
#
_entry.id   AF-A0A7K3MTZ9-F1
#
_cell.length_a   1.000
_cell.length_b   1.000
_cell.length_c   1.000
_cell.angle_alpha   90.00
_cell.angle_beta   90.00
_cell.angle_gamma   90.00
#
_symmetry.space_group_name_H-M   'P 1'
#
loop_
_entity.id
_entity.type
_entity.pdbx_description
1 polymer ?
#
loop_
_entity_poly.entity_id
_entity_poly.type
_entity_poly.pdbx_seq_one_letter_code
_entity_poly.pdbx_strand_id
1 'polypeptide(L)'
;MKKAIRPPENWQDFETLCKKLFGEIWKCPHTIKKNGRLGQPQCGIDVYGKPKGEIDYLGIQCKGKDNYSENKLTEKEIDEEIKKALTFEPKIKTLFFTTTAQKDVKIEKYIRLKDVESCKNNNFEMVLLSWEDIADLIEENRDTFNWYVNEFQFKDQFDIEIDIYSENENDEIIPKFTKKIIKYTLETDRDFEKKIWAQPLIMIQEPTYLFGSNKVNRSWCKIQTHIKNTGSIVLEDWKLYLTFEEVKKVDDDFTKNIFMYKTASPYRTTWAFEDEKKIGYFPLNNSPLIQKDSKYFKCFCIPNFEAKEIIVKWHLLARNFDREGQIILKVNPDYEIKNLKKYVNSIDLEKTEIEISEFIETISTERKGSH
;
A
#
# COMPACT_ATOMS: atom_id res chain seq x y z
N MET A 1 -24.76 2.21 23.98
CA MET A 1 -25.22 1.33 22.89
C MET A 1 -24.10 0.34 22.61
N LYS A 2 -24.33 -0.96 22.81
CA LYS A 2 -23.36 -2.01 22.46
C LYS A 2 -23.23 -2.00 20.93
N LYS A 3 -22.02 -1.81 20.38
CA LYS A 3 -21.81 -1.91 18.92
C LYS A 3 -22.02 -3.37 18.54
N ALA A 4 -23.07 -3.65 17.77
CA ALA A 4 -23.35 -5.01 17.31
C ALA A 4 -22.26 -5.46 16.32
N ILE A 5 -21.81 -6.71 16.46
CA ILE A 5 -20.92 -7.37 15.49
C ILE A 5 -21.69 -7.48 14.16
N ARG A 6 -21.08 -6.97 13.08
CA ARG A 6 -21.67 -7.02 11.74
C ARG A 6 -21.34 -8.36 11.08
N PRO A 7 -22.22 -8.94 10.26
CA PRO A 7 -21.94 -10.15 9.50
C PRO A 7 -20.90 -9.91 8.40
N PRO A 8 -20.09 -10.93 8.04
CA PRO A 8 -19.20 -10.86 6.88
C PRO A 8 -19.94 -10.52 5.58
N GLU A 9 -19.31 -9.77 4.69
CA GLU A 9 -19.93 -9.32 3.43
C GLU A 9 -20.02 -10.42 2.37
N ASN A 10 -19.10 -11.38 2.40
CA ASN A 10 -19.08 -12.50 1.47
C ASN A 10 -19.12 -13.84 2.19
N TRP A 11 -19.58 -14.86 1.47
CA TRP A 11 -19.82 -16.19 2.03
C TRP A 11 -18.50 -16.94 2.34
N GLN A 12 -17.41 -16.67 1.63
CA GLN A 12 -16.11 -17.30 1.90
C GLN A 12 -15.52 -16.88 3.25
N ASP A 13 -15.68 -15.61 3.59
CA ASP A 13 -15.28 -15.04 4.87
C ASP A 13 -16.20 -15.54 6.00
N PHE A 14 -17.49 -15.73 5.71
CA PHE A 14 -18.42 -16.36 6.65
C PHE A 14 -18.03 -17.81 6.99
N GLU A 15 -17.66 -18.62 6.00
CA GLU A 15 -17.13 -19.96 6.28
C GLU A 15 -15.82 -19.93 7.10
N THR A 16 -14.96 -18.94 6.84
CA THR A 16 -13.70 -18.78 7.57
C THR A 16 -13.98 -18.42 9.02
N LEU A 17 -14.94 -17.52 9.26
CA LEU A 17 -15.44 -17.18 10.58
C LEU A 17 -15.99 -18.41 11.31
N CYS A 18 -16.90 -19.17 10.68
CA CYS A 18 -17.44 -20.39 11.27
C CYS A 18 -16.32 -21.39 11.64
N LYS A 19 -15.36 -21.64 10.73
CA LYS A 19 -14.21 -22.49 11.04
C LYS A 19 -13.41 -21.99 12.26
N LYS A 20 -13.19 -20.68 12.38
CA LYS A 20 -12.43 -20.11 13.50
C LYS A 20 -13.22 -20.25 14.81
N LEU A 21 -14.48 -19.83 14.80
CA LEU A 21 -15.38 -19.84 15.94
C LEU A 21 -15.58 -21.25 16.51
N PHE A 22 -15.99 -22.20 15.67
CA PHE A 22 -16.23 -23.57 16.13
C PHE A 22 -14.93 -24.31 16.47
N GLY A 23 -13.79 -23.90 15.91
CA GLY A 23 -12.48 -24.42 16.30
C GLY A 23 -12.13 -24.08 17.75
N GLU A 24 -12.51 -22.88 18.20
CA GLU A 24 -12.37 -22.44 19.60
C GLU A 24 -13.40 -23.13 20.51
N ILE A 25 -14.69 -23.07 20.14
CA ILE A 25 -15.79 -23.65 20.92
C ILE A 25 -15.57 -25.15 21.15
N TRP A 26 -15.27 -25.90 20.09
CA TRP A 26 -15.05 -27.35 20.15
C TRP A 26 -13.63 -27.73 20.60
N LYS A 27 -12.77 -26.74 20.84
CA LYS A 27 -11.36 -26.91 21.25
C LYS A 27 -10.59 -27.84 20.30
N CYS A 28 -10.85 -27.73 19.00
CA CYS A 28 -10.39 -28.66 17.98
C CYS A 28 -9.63 -28.00 16.81
N PRO A 29 -8.63 -27.12 17.09
CA PRO A 29 -7.97 -26.31 16.06
C PRO A 29 -7.27 -27.14 14.96
N HIS A 30 -6.94 -28.40 15.23
CA HIS A 30 -6.25 -29.29 14.29
C HIS A 30 -7.17 -30.19 13.46
N THR A 31 -8.40 -30.43 13.92
CA THR A 31 -9.36 -31.32 13.22
C THR A 31 -10.39 -30.53 12.43
N ILE A 32 -10.66 -29.27 12.80
CA ILE A 32 -11.63 -28.43 12.08
C ILE A 32 -11.08 -27.96 10.71
N LYS A 33 -11.85 -28.21 9.65
CA LYS A 33 -11.44 -27.96 8.26
C LYS A 33 -12.61 -27.50 7.43
N LYS A 34 -12.34 -26.62 6.45
CA LYS A 34 -13.27 -26.40 5.33
C LYS A 34 -13.28 -27.65 4.46
N ASN A 35 -14.44 -28.06 4.01
CA ASN A 35 -14.63 -29.27 3.22
C ASN A 35 -14.37 -28.97 1.74
N GLY A 36 -13.40 -29.66 1.13
CA GLY A 36 -13.11 -29.53 -0.30
C GLY A 36 -12.72 -28.12 -0.77
N ARG A 37 -12.61 -27.97 -2.09
CA ARG A 37 -12.45 -26.68 -2.78
C ARG A 37 -13.77 -26.24 -3.41
N LEU A 38 -13.91 -24.95 -3.66
CA LEU A 38 -14.97 -24.36 -4.50
C LEU A 38 -15.22 -25.20 -5.77
N GLY A 39 -16.47 -25.61 -5.97
CA GLY A 39 -16.91 -26.39 -7.13
C GLY A 39 -16.82 -27.92 -6.97
N GLN A 40 -16.29 -28.43 -5.86
CA GLN A 40 -16.36 -29.86 -5.56
C GLN A 40 -17.66 -30.21 -4.82
N PRO A 41 -18.21 -31.43 -4.98
CA PRO A 41 -19.31 -31.90 -4.15
C PRO A 41 -18.89 -31.96 -2.67
N GLN A 42 -19.45 -31.07 -1.85
CA GLN A 42 -19.14 -30.95 -0.42
C GLN A 42 -20.15 -31.67 0.48
N CYS A 43 -21.04 -32.49 -0.09
CA CYS A 43 -22.09 -33.21 0.65
C CYS A 43 -22.91 -32.31 1.61
N GLY A 44 -23.13 -31.04 1.25
CA GLY A 44 -23.90 -30.11 2.10
C GLY A 44 -23.26 -29.83 3.46
N ILE A 45 -21.93 -29.93 3.55
CA ILE A 45 -21.14 -29.60 4.73
C ILE A 45 -19.93 -28.77 4.28
N ASP A 46 -19.92 -27.49 4.62
CA ASP A 46 -18.87 -26.54 4.24
C ASP A 46 -17.67 -26.59 5.20
N VAL A 47 -17.93 -26.85 6.48
CA VAL A 47 -16.90 -27.02 7.52
C VAL A 47 -17.23 -28.27 8.34
N TYR A 48 -16.22 -29.06 8.67
CA TYR A 48 -16.38 -30.18 9.58
C TYR A 48 -15.25 -30.19 10.60
N GLY A 49 -15.50 -30.81 11.76
CA GLY A 49 -14.49 -30.98 12.80
C GLY A 49 -14.84 -32.08 13.76
N LYS A 50 -13.85 -32.48 14.56
CA LYS A 50 -14.03 -33.46 15.62
C LYS A 50 -13.74 -32.81 16.96
N PRO A 51 -14.75 -32.54 17.81
CA PRO A 51 -14.55 -31.87 19.09
C PRO A 51 -13.56 -32.58 19.99
N LYS A 52 -12.94 -31.82 20.91
CA LYS A 52 -11.95 -32.37 21.84
C LYS A 52 -12.57 -33.46 22.72
N GLY A 53 -12.07 -34.68 22.56
CA GLY A 53 -12.52 -35.84 23.35
C GLY A 53 -13.66 -36.65 22.70
N GLU A 54 -14.19 -36.21 21.56
CA GLU A 54 -15.21 -36.94 20.80
C GLU A 54 -14.56 -37.79 19.69
N ILE A 55 -15.25 -38.86 19.28
CA ILE A 55 -14.86 -39.69 18.14
C ILE A 55 -15.60 -39.29 16.86
N ASP A 56 -16.81 -38.77 17.00
CA ASP A 56 -17.71 -38.46 15.90
C ASP A 56 -17.43 -37.06 15.32
N TYR A 57 -17.74 -36.91 14.04
CA TYR A 57 -17.63 -35.62 13.34
C TYR A 57 -18.88 -34.78 13.54
N LEU A 58 -18.69 -33.47 13.64
CA LEU A 58 -19.75 -32.47 13.52
C LEU A 58 -19.58 -31.73 12.20
N GLY A 59 -20.69 -31.49 11.51
CA GLY A 59 -20.74 -30.76 10.25
C GLY A 59 -21.38 -29.39 10.42
N ILE A 60 -20.94 -28.43 9.62
CA ILE A 60 -21.48 -27.07 9.55
C ILE A 60 -21.80 -26.77 8.10
N GLN A 61 -23.05 -26.43 7.83
CA GLN A 61 -23.48 -25.81 6.59
C GLN A 61 -23.57 -24.30 6.81
N CYS A 62 -22.82 -23.54 6.03
CA CYS A 62 -22.81 -22.09 6.01
C CYS A 62 -23.73 -21.58 4.91
N LYS A 63 -24.55 -20.57 5.22
CA LYS A 63 -25.33 -19.82 4.23
C LYS A 63 -25.10 -18.33 4.45
N GLY A 64 -24.20 -17.77 3.65
CA GLY A 64 -24.08 -16.32 3.51
C GLY A 64 -25.29 -15.78 2.75
N LYS A 65 -26.05 -14.90 3.39
CA LYS A 65 -27.12 -14.12 2.78
C LYS A 65 -26.63 -12.67 2.79
N ASP A 66 -26.43 -12.08 1.61
CA ASP A 66 -25.87 -10.74 1.47
C ASP A 66 -26.71 -9.74 2.28
N ASN A 67 -26.05 -8.89 3.05
CA ASN A 67 -26.67 -7.90 3.96
C ASN A 67 -27.66 -6.94 3.26
N TYR A 68 -27.63 -6.86 1.94
CA TYR A 68 -28.48 -6.00 1.10
C TYR A 68 -29.64 -6.73 0.43
N SER A 69 -29.65 -8.06 0.47
CA SER A 69 -30.76 -8.87 -0.04
C SER A 69 -31.52 -9.43 1.16
N GLU A 70 -32.83 -9.22 1.23
CA GLU A 70 -33.71 -9.89 2.21
C GLU A 70 -33.82 -11.41 1.96
N ASN A 71 -32.75 -12.05 1.49
CA ASN A 71 -32.73 -13.46 1.14
C ASN A 71 -32.76 -14.30 2.41
N LYS A 72 -33.97 -14.71 2.79
CA LYS A 72 -34.19 -15.63 3.90
C LYS A 72 -33.69 -17.03 3.55
N LEU A 73 -33.31 -17.79 4.58
CA LEU A 73 -33.12 -19.24 4.45
C LEU A 73 -34.49 -19.87 4.18
N THR A 74 -34.60 -20.77 3.21
CA THR A 74 -35.87 -21.40 2.82
C THR A 74 -35.93 -22.87 3.24
N GLU A 75 -37.14 -23.39 3.47
CA GLU A 75 -37.36 -24.81 3.79
C GLU A 75 -36.82 -25.75 2.70
N LYS A 76 -36.96 -25.36 1.43
CA LYS A 76 -36.43 -26.12 0.29
C LYS A 76 -34.90 -26.21 0.30
N GLU A 77 -34.21 -25.09 0.55
CA GLU A 77 -32.76 -25.09 0.70
C GLU A 77 -32.32 -26.01 1.84
N ILE A 78 -33.01 -25.95 2.99
CA ILE A 78 -32.73 -26.82 4.14
C ILE A 78 -32.87 -28.29 3.77
N ASP A 79 -33.97 -28.68 3.13
CA ASP A 79 -34.20 -30.06 2.72
C ASP A 79 -33.13 -30.58 1.74
N GLU A 80 -32.70 -29.72 0.82
CA GLU A 80 -31.65 -30.05 -0.14
C GLU A 80 -30.30 -30.29 0.56
N GLU A 81 -29.93 -29.44 1.53
CA GLU A 81 -28.68 -29.63 2.28
C GLU A 81 -28.74 -30.84 3.23
N ILE A 82 -29.89 -31.11 3.87
CA ILE A 82 -30.07 -32.32 4.69
C ILE A 82 -29.83 -33.58 3.84
N LYS A 83 -30.41 -33.63 2.63
CA LYS A 83 -30.24 -34.78 1.73
C LYS A 83 -28.78 -35.00 1.35
N LYS A 84 -28.01 -33.93 1.12
CA LYS A 84 -26.58 -34.03 0.84
C LYS A 84 -25.79 -34.44 2.08
N ALA A 85 -26.11 -33.90 3.25
CA ALA A 85 -25.40 -34.21 4.49
C ALA A 85 -25.56 -35.67 4.91
N LEU A 86 -26.68 -36.32 4.56
CA LEU A 86 -26.87 -37.76 4.76
C LEU A 86 -25.86 -38.64 4.01
N THR A 87 -25.21 -38.12 2.96
CA THR A 87 -24.19 -38.84 2.20
C THR A 87 -22.76 -38.54 2.68
N PHE A 88 -22.59 -37.76 3.75
CA PHE A 88 -21.27 -37.44 4.27
C PHE A 88 -20.65 -38.65 4.99
N GLU A 89 -19.40 -38.95 4.66
CA GLU A 89 -18.64 -40.06 5.24
C GLU A 89 -17.35 -39.58 5.91
N PRO A 90 -17.05 -40.02 7.14
CA PRO A 90 -17.91 -40.83 8.03
C PRO A 90 -19.13 -40.06 8.53
N LYS A 91 -20.20 -40.76 8.94
CA LYS A 91 -21.44 -40.12 9.41
C LYS A 91 -21.16 -39.07 10.48
N ILE A 92 -21.78 -37.90 10.35
CA ILE A 92 -21.76 -36.86 11.38
C ILE A 92 -22.75 -37.18 12.50
N LYS A 93 -22.47 -36.65 13.69
CA LYS A 93 -23.35 -36.70 14.87
C LYS A 93 -24.33 -35.52 14.91
N THR A 94 -23.87 -34.34 14.53
CA THR A 94 -24.69 -33.11 14.48
C THR A 94 -24.37 -32.30 13.24
N LEU A 95 -25.41 -31.74 12.62
CA LEU A 95 -25.34 -30.75 11.54
C LEU A 95 -25.76 -29.37 12.05
N PHE A 96 -24.84 -28.42 12.02
CA PHE A 96 -25.11 -27.02 12.32
C PHE A 96 -25.45 -26.26 11.04
N PHE A 97 -26.67 -25.75 10.94
CA PHE A 97 -27.04 -24.74 9.97
C PHE A 97 -26.65 -23.36 10.52
N THR A 98 -25.73 -22.69 9.85
CA THR A 98 -25.26 -21.34 10.20
C THR A 98 -25.62 -20.37 9.09
N THR A 99 -26.16 -19.20 9.46
CA THR A 99 -26.60 -18.20 8.49
C THR A 99 -26.29 -16.78 8.95
N THR A 100 -25.96 -15.88 8.01
CA THR A 100 -25.86 -14.43 8.27
C THR A 100 -27.23 -13.74 8.31
N ALA A 101 -28.31 -14.46 8.01
CA ALA A 101 -29.67 -13.94 8.14
C ALA A 101 -30.09 -13.81 9.61
N GLN A 102 -31.03 -12.88 9.85
CA GLN A 102 -31.69 -12.72 11.15
C GLN A 102 -32.58 -13.94 11.48
N LYS A 103 -32.87 -14.11 12.77
CA LYS A 103 -33.79 -15.16 13.25
C LYS A 103 -35.14 -15.13 12.54
N ASP A 104 -35.61 -16.30 12.08
CA ASP A 104 -36.94 -16.49 11.52
C ASP A 104 -37.68 -17.63 12.23
N VAL A 105 -38.76 -17.27 12.92
CA VAL A 105 -39.59 -18.19 13.73
C VAL A 105 -40.09 -19.39 12.93
N LYS A 106 -40.39 -19.21 11.63
CA LYS A 106 -40.86 -20.30 10.77
C LYS A 106 -39.74 -21.30 10.51
N ILE A 107 -38.55 -20.80 10.18
CA ILE A 107 -37.38 -21.64 9.88
C ILE A 107 -36.85 -22.34 11.13
N GLU A 108 -36.81 -21.67 12.27
CA GLU A 108 -36.45 -22.30 13.54
C GLU A 108 -37.42 -23.45 13.89
N LYS A 109 -38.73 -23.23 13.72
CA LYS A 109 -39.73 -24.28 13.92
C LYS A 109 -39.50 -25.44 12.95
N TYR A 110 -39.19 -25.14 11.69
CA TYR A 110 -38.94 -26.14 10.66
C TYR A 110 -37.73 -27.03 11.01
N ILE A 111 -36.60 -26.42 11.39
CA ILE A 111 -35.40 -27.15 11.82
C ILE A 111 -35.70 -28.04 13.03
N ARG A 112 -36.42 -27.54 14.04
CA ARG A 112 -36.81 -28.38 15.20
C ARG A 112 -37.63 -29.61 14.81
N LEU A 113 -38.53 -29.49 13.82
CA LEU A 113 -39.30 -30.64 13.32
C LEU A 113 -38.41 -31.62 12.55
N LYS A 114 -37.48 -31.11 11.74
CA LYS A 114 -36.51 -31.92 10.97
C LYS A 114 -35.50 -32.62 11.85
N ASP A 115 -35.06 -31.99 12.93
CA ASP A 115 -34.23 -32.60 13.95
C ASP A 115 -34.90 -33.84 14.55
N VAL A 116 -36.15 -33.69 15.03
CA VAL A 116 -36.93 -34.82 15.58
C VAL A 116 -37.12 -35.94 14.55
N GLU A 117 -37.38 -35.61 13.29
CA GLU A 117 -37.48 -36.59 12.19
C GLU A 117 -36.14 -37.32 11.96
N SER A 118 -35.04 -36.58 11.93
CA SER A 118 -33.69 -37.09 11.72
C SER A 118 -33.24 -38.02 12.83
N CYS A 119 -33.44 -37.62 14.09
CA CYS A 119 -33.10 -38.42 15.27
C CYS A 119 -33.92 -39.73 15.32
N LYS A 120 -35.21 -39.69 15.00
CA LYS A 120 -36.05 -40.91 14.93
C LYS A 120 -35.54 -41.93 13.90
N ASN A 121 -34.89 -41.44 12.85
CA ASN A 121 -34.31 -42.27 11.80
C ASN A 121 -32.85 -42.66 12.07
N ASN A 122 -32.33 -42.41 13.28
CA ASN A 122 -30.93 -42.65 13.67
C ASN A 122 -29.91 -41.97 12.72
N ASN A 123 -30.24 -40.78 12.23
CA ASN A 123 -29.33 -39.93 11.47
C ASN A 123 -28.57 -38.99 12.42
N PHE A 124 -28.48 -37.69 12.11
CA PHE A 124 -27.78 -36.69 12.91
C PHE A 124 -28.74 -35.70 13.56
N GLU A 125 -28.31 -35.08 14.66
CA GLU A 125 -28.98 -33.94 15.28
C GLU A 125 -28.83 -32.69 14.40
N MET A 126 -29.79 -31.77 14.43
CA MET A 126 -29.75 -30.51 13.68
C MET A 126 -29.87 -29.30 14.60
N VAL A 127 -28.96 -28.34 14.43
CA VAL A 127 -28.94 -27.08 15.19
C VAL A 127 -28.92 -25.91 14.22
N LEU A 128 -29.77 -24.91 14.43
CA LEU A 128 -29.76 -23.65 13.67
C LEU A 128 -29.13 -22.53 14.50
N LEU A 129 -28.21 -21.79 13.89
CA LEU A 129 -27.61 -20.58 14.45
C LEU A 129 -27.76 -19.45 13.45
N SER A 130 -28.58 -18.48 13.81
CA SER A 130 -28.77 -17.24 13.04
C SER A 130 -27.66 -16.24 13.37
N TRP A 131 -27.62 -15.11 12.68
CA TRP A 131 -26.53 -14.15 12.89
C TRP A 131 -26.44 -13.67 14.34
N GLU A 132 -27.58 -13.45 15.00
CA GLU A 132 -27.61 -13.04 16.40
C GLU A 132 -26.97 -14.08 17.32
N ASP A 133 -27.23 -15.38 17.09
CA ASP A 133 -26.62 -16.46 17.88
C ASP A 133 -25.10 -16.53 17.64
N ILE A 134 -24.68 -16.36 16.39
CA ILE A 134 -23.27 -16.37 16.01
C ILE A 134 -22.55 -15.16 16.61
N ALA A 135 -23.18 -13.98 16.59
CA ALA A 135 -22.62 -12.76 17.19
C ALA A 135 -22.42 -12.92 18.69
N ASP A 136 -23.40 -13.47 19.40
CA ASP A 136 -23.27 -13.78 20.83
C ASP A 136 -22.12 -14.77 21.09
N LEU A 137 -22.04 -15.84 20.30
CA LEU A 137 -20.93 -16.80 20.38
C LEU A 137 -19.57 -16.15 20.10
N ILE A 138 -19.46 -15.22 19.16
CA ILE A 138 -18.22 -14.49 18.91
C ILE A 138 -17.84 -13.65 20.14
N GLU A 139 -18.78 -12.93 20.74
CA GLU A 139 -18.52 -12.13 21.95
C GLU A 139 -18.07 -12.98 23.14
N GLU A 140 -18.58 -14.20 23.25
CA GLU A 140 -18.24 -15.15 24.32
C GLU A 140 -16.88 -15.85 24.11
N ASN A 141 -16.33 -15.84 22.89
CA ASN A 141 -15.12 -16.57 22.50
C ASN A 141 -14.00 -15.58 22.13
N ARG A 142 -13.13 -15.29 23.10
CA ARG A 142 -12.15 -14.20 23.05
C ARG A 142 -11.16 -14.29 21.88
N ASP A 143 -10.69 -15.48 21.52
CA ASP A 143 -9.71 -15.59 20.44
C ASP A 143 -10.35 -15.29 19.08
N THR A 144 -11.58 -15.74 18.88
CA THR A 144 -12.40 -15.45 17.71
C THR A 144 -12.81 -13.99 17.69
N PHE A 145 -13.24 -13.41 18.81
CA PHE A 145 -13.55 -11.98 18.91
C PHE A 145 -12.36 -11.12 18.48
N ASN A 146 -11.18 -11.36 19.06
CA ASN A 146 -9.98 -10.60 18.73
C ASN A 146 -9.61 -10.74 17.25
N TRP A 147 -9.65 -11.96 16.72
CA TRP A 147 -9.39 -12.20 15.29
C TRP A 147 -10.42 -11.48 14.39
N TYR A 148 -11.71 -11.57 14.74
CA TYR A 148 -12.79 -11.01 13.93
C TYR A 148 -12.76 -9.48 13.91
N VAL A 149 -12.54 -8.85 15.08
CA VAL A 149 -12.40 -7.40 15.13
C VAL A 149 -11.15 -6.96 14.36
N ASN A 150 -10.00 -7.64 14.55
CA ASN A 150 -8.72 -7.38 13.86
C ASN A 150 -8.83 -7.45 12.32
N GLU A 151 -9.34 -8.55 11.78
CA GLU A 151 -9.34 -8.82 10.34
C GLU A 151 -10.50 -8.14 9.60
N PHE A 152 -11.69 -8.07 10.22
CA PHE A 152 -12.92 -7.66 9.54
C PHE A 152 -13.43 -6.29 9.97
N GLN A 153 -13.19 -5.83 11.20
CA GLN A 153 -13.64 -4.50 11.62
C GLN A 153 -12.59 -3.40 11.48
N PHE A 154 -11.28 -3.68 11.54
CA PHE A 154 -10.29 -2.60 11.36
C PHE A 154 -10.01 -2.24 9.91
N LYS A 155 -10.27 -3.15 8.96
CA LYS A 155 -10.11 -2.88 7.52
C LYS A 155 -11.02 -1.75 7.03
N ASP A 156 -12.22 -1.63 7.60
CA ASP A 156 -13.17 -0.54 7.33
C ASP A 156 -12.99 0.70 8.26
N GLN A 157 -12.16 0.57 9.29
CA GLN A 157 -11.87 1.68 10.20
C GLN A 157 -10.71 2.53 9.71
N PHE A 158 -9.63 1.89 9.29
CA PHE A 158 -8.47 2.57 8.77
C PHE A 158 -8.44 2.51 7.24
N ASP A 159 -8.71 3.64 6.61
CA ASP A 159 -8.49 3.81 5.19
C ASP A 159 -7.73 5.10 4.92
N ILE A 160 -6.82 5.04 3.95
CA ILE A 160 -5.92 6.13 3.61
C ILE A 160 -5.75 6.16 2.10
N GLU A 161 -5.88 7.36 1.55
CA GLU A 161 -5.54 7.68 0.17
C GLU A 161 -4.18 8.41 0.19
N ILE A 162 -3.23 7.91 -0.62
CA ILE A 162 -1.89 8.50 -0.76
C ILE A 162 -1.65 8.73 -2.24
N ASP A 163 -1.61 10.01 -2.61
CA ASP A 163 -1.25 10.44 -3.96
C ASP A 163 0.17 10.99 -3.95
N ILE A 164 1.01 10.49 -4.85
CA ILE A 164 2.37 10.99 -5.06
C ILE A 164 2.49 11.35 -6.53
N TYR A 165 2.81 12.60 -6.81
CA TYR A 165 2.78 13.16 -8.16
C TYR A 165 3.88 14.19 -8.42
N SER A 166 4.12 14.44 -9.70
CA SER A 166 5.03 15.49 -10.19
C SER A 166 4.25 16.79 -10.42
N GLU A 167 4.91 17.93 -10.48
CA GLU A 167 4.26 19.22 -10.78
C GLU A 167 3.73 19.33 -12.22
N ASN A 168 4.10 18.40 -13.11
CA ASN A 168 3.72 18.41 -14.51
C ASN A 168 2.33 17.79 -14.75
N GLU A 169 1.58 18.27 -15.75
CA GLU A 169 0.17 17.88 -16.04
C GLU A 169 -0.09 16.36 -16.23
N ASN A 170 0.95 15.55 -16.46
CA ASN A 170 0.86 14.10 -16.65
C ASN A 170 1.58 13.28 -15.55
N ASP A 171 1.92 13.91 -14.43
CA ASP A 171 2.75 13.33 -13.36
C ASP A 171 4.13 12.82 -13.83
N GLU A 172 4.57 13.26 -15.01
CA GLU A 172 5.88 12.93 -15.55
C GLU A 172 6.98 13.75 -14.87
N ILE A 173 8.10 13.10 -14.62
CA ILE A 173 9.31 13.67 -14.06
C ILE A 173 10.23 14.07 -15.22
N ILE A 174 10.47 15.37 -15.36
CA ILE A 174 11.26 15.94 -16.46
C ILE A 174 12.53 16.55 -15.88
N PRO A 175 13.56 15.75 -15.55
CA PRO A 175 14.82 16.28 -15.07
C PRO A 175 15.56 16.97 -16.21
N LYS A 176 16.16 18.12 -15.95
CA LYS A 176 17.08 18.74 -16.91
C LYS A 176 18.50 18.22 -16.67
N PHE A 177 19.12 17.62 -17.69
CA PHE A 177 20.50 17.12 -17.66
C PHE A 177 21.36 17.80 -18.73
N THR A 178 22.67 17.82 -18.53
CA THR A 178 23.62 18.20 -19.58
C THR A 178 24.11 16.94 -20.29
N LYS A 179 23.93 16.86 -21.61
CA LYS A 179 24.49 15.80 -22.47
C LYS A 179 25.66 16.35 -23.28
N LYS A 180 26.89 16.04 -22.86
CA LYS A 180 28.09 16.41 -23.62
C LYS A 180 28.37 15.34 -24.66
N ILE A 181 28.51 15.77 -25.91
CA ILE A 181 28.94 14.93 -27.03
C ILE A 181 30.37 15.35 -27.39
N ILE A 182 31.33 14.50 -27.04
CA ILE A 182 32.75 14.76 -27.24
C ILE A 182 33.20 13.98 -28.47
N LYS A 183 33.49 14.70 -29.56
CA LYS A 183 34.05 14.12 -30.78
C LYS A 183 35.57 14.25 -30.74
N TYR A 184 36.25 13.11 -30.70
CA TYR A 184 37.70 13.03 -30.87
C TYR A 184 37.99 13.00 -32.37
N THR A 185 38.78 13.95 -32.86
CA THR A 185 39.08 14.11 -34.29
C THR A 185 40.58 14.28 -34.48
N LEU A 186 41.12 13.68 -35.53
CA LEU A 186 42.54 13.80 -35.87
C LEU A 186 42.94 15.27 -36.02
N GLU A 187 44.01 15.68 -35.34
CA GLU A 187 44.56 17.03 -35.47
C GLU A 187 45.19 17.21 -36.85
N THR A 188 44.73 18.21 -37.62
CA THR A 188 45.33 18.60 -38.90
C THR A 188 46.20 19.84 -38.73
N ASP A 189 47.18 20.07 -39.62
CA ASP A 189 48.07 21.25 -39.56
C ASP A 189 47.29 22.59 -39.53
N ARG A 190 46.13 22.65 -40.18
CA ARG A 190 45.21 23.82 -40.15
C ARG A 190 44.52 24.02 -38.80
N ASP A 191 44.24 22.95 -38.07
CA ASP A 191 43.61 23.02 -36.75
C ASP A 191 44.61 23.46 -35.68
N PHE A 192 45.88 23.05 -35.82
CA PHE A 192 46.98 23.51 -34.98
C PHE A 192 47.20 25.02 -35.11
N GLU A 193 47.21 25.54 -36.34
CA GLU A 193 47.31 26.99 -36.58
C GLU A 193 46.15 27.75 -35.90
N LYS A 194 44.88 27.39 -36.14
CA LYS A 194 43.73 28.10 -35.50
C LYS A 194 43.81 28.18 -33.97
N LYS A 195 44.40 27.18 -33.31
CA LYS A 195 44.55 27.09 -31.85
C LYS A 195 45.55 28.11 -31.30
N ILE A 196 46.61 28.40 -32.06
CA ILE A 196 47.66 29.38 -31.68
C ILE A 196 47.12 30.81 -31.75
N TRP A 197 46.24 31.11 -32.71
CA TRP A 197 45.70 32.46 -32.92
C TRP A 197 44.47 32.77 -32.04
N ALA A 198 43.89 31.77 -31.36
CA ALA A 198 42.65 31.89 -30.60
C ALA A 198 42.81 31.98 -29.08
N GLN A 199 44.02 32.25 -28.55
CA GLN A 199 44.20 32.44 -27.10
C GLN A 199 44.08 33.92 -26.68
N PRO A 200 42.95 34.39 -26.12
CA PRO A 200 42.98 35.45 -25.14
C PRO A 200 43.34 34.86 -23.76
N LEU A 201 44.30 35.48 -23.09
CA LEU A 201 44.59 35.24 -21.67
C LEU A 201 43.33 35.63 -20.86
N ILE A 202 42.59 34.65 -20.36
CA ILE A 202 41.55 34.88 -19.34
C ILE A 202 41.95 34.08 -18.10
N MET A 203 42.68 34.73 -17.19
CA MET A 203 42.74 34.29 -15.79
C MET A 203 41.37 34.58 -15.16
N ILE A 204 40.49 33.56 -15.12
CA ILE A 204 39.29 33.62 -14.29
C ILE A 204 39.74 33.34 -12.85
N GLN A 205 39.98 34.40 -12.07
CA GLN A 205 39.90 34.28 -10.62
C GLN A 205 38.44 34.00 -10.28
N GLU A 206 38.13 32.81 -9.74
CA GLU A 206 36.82 32.57 -9.13
C GLU A 206 36.68 33.50 -7.92
N PRO A 207 35.65 34.38 -7.86
CA PRO A 207 35.45 35.20 -6.69
C PRO A 207 34.88 34.31 -5.59
N THR A 208 35.56 34.30 -4.44
CA THR A 208 35.07 33.71 -3.20
C THR A 208 33.94 34.59 -2.64
N TYR A 209 32.70 34.27 -3.01
CA TYR A 209 31.53 34.97 -2.49
C TYR A 209 31.15 34.42 -1.10
N LEU A 210 31.21 35.29 -0.10
CA LEU A 210 30.78 35.07 1.29
C LEU A 210 29.24 34.99 1.48
N PHE A 211 28.47 35.01 0.39
CA PHE A 211 27.00 34.94 0.40
C PHE A 211 26.53 34.09 -0.79
N GLY A 212 25.61 33.15 -0.54
CA GLY A 212 24.85 32.28 -1.47
C GLY A 212 25.32 32.11 -2.92
N SER A 213 25.49 30.85 -3.38
CA SER A 213 25.78 30.60 -4.80
C SER A 213 24.61 31.02 -5.70
N ASN A 214 24.87 31.83 -6.73
CA ASN A 214 23.94 32.11 -7.83
C ASN A 214 23.75 30.91 -8.78
N LYS A 215 24.17 29.70 -8.36
CA LYS A 215 24.08 28.46 -9.13
C LYS A 215 22.83 27.70 -8.70
N VAL A 216 21.99 27.33 -9.66
CA VAL A 216 20.79 26.53 -9.45
C VAL A 216 20.91 25.22 -10.23
N ASN A 217 20.70 24.10 -9.54
CA ASN A 217 20.69 22.79 -10.17
C ASN A 217 19.26 22.45 -10.62
N ARG A 218 19.03 22.43 -11.95
CA ARG A 218 17.72 22.14 -12.55
C ARG A 218 17.47 20.65 -12.75
N SER A 219 18.37 19.78 -12.30
CA SER A 219 18.17 18.33 -12.29
C SER A 219 17.27 17.85 -11.15
N TRP A 220 17.05 18.70 -10.13
CA TRP A 220 16.12 18.40 -9.05
C TRP A 220 14.68 18.45 -9.54
N CYS A 221 13.98 17.35 -9.32
CA CYS A 221 12.57 17.19 -9.64
C CYS A 221 11.76 17.27 -8.34
N LYS A 222 10.73 18.12 -8.34
CA LYS A 222 9.82 18.28 -7.21
C LYS A 222 8.79 17.14 -7.21
N ILE A 223 8.65 16.50 -6.06
CA ILE A 223 7.65 15.47 -5.81
C ILE A 223 6.70 16.01 -4.76
N GLN A 224 5.39 15.90 -5.02
CA GLN A 224 4.34 16.28 -4.09
C GLN A 224 3.67 15.04 -3.56
N THR A 225 3.33 15.07 -2.28
CA THR A 225 2.62 13.97 -1.62
C THR A 225 1.41 14.52 -0.89
N HIS A 226 0.26 13.94 -1.20
CA HIS A 226 -1.01 14.19 -0.54
C HIS A 226 -1.42 12.92 0.21
N ILE A 227 -1.72 13.07 1.49
CA ILE A 227 -2.18 12.00 2.36
C ILE A 227 -3.54 12.40 2.88
N LYS A 228 -4.55 11.53 2.74
CA LYS A 228 -5.91 11.81 3.22
C LYS A 228 -6.46 10.61 3.98
N ASN A 229 -6.95 10.88 5.19
CA ASN A 229 -7.65 9.87 5.98
C ASN A 229 -9.08 9.72 5.48
N THR A 230 -9.32 8.69 4.69
CA THR A 230 -10.64 8.29 4.18
C THR A 230 -11.37 7.34 5.12
N GLY A 231 -10.67 6.80 6.13
CA GLY A 231 -11.19 5.92 7.16
C GLY A 231 -12.13 6.61 8.15
N SER A 232 -12.69 5.79 9.04
CA SER A 232 -13.65 6.24 10.06
C SER A 232 -13.02 6.53 11.42
N ILE A 233 -11.71 6.35 11.59
CA ILE A 233 -10.99 6.63 12.84
C ILE A 233 -9.80 7.57 12.66
N VAL A 234 -9.40 8.21 13.76
CA VAL A 234 -8.28 9.15 13.82
C VAL A 234 -6.95 8.37 13.82
N LEU A 235 -5.98 8.82 13.02
CA LEU A 235 -4.61 8.29 13.08
C LEU A 235 -3.78 9.05 14.12
N GLU A 236 -3.37 8.35 15.17
CA GLU A 236 -2.49 8.85 16.24
C GLU A 236 -1.08 8.26 16.10
N ASP A 237 -0.07 9.03 16.55
CA ASP A 237 1.35 8.66 16.49
C ASP A 237 1.79 8.17 15.11
N TRP A 238 1.31 8.84 14.07
CA TRP A 238 1.50 8.40 12.71
C TRP A 238 2.72 9.04 12.05
N LYS A 239 3.30 8.34 11.08
CA LYS A 239 4.41 8.79 10.24
C LYS A 239 4.36 8.11 8.88
N LEU A 240 4.89 8.77 7.87
CA LEU A 240 4.99 8.22 6.51
C LEU A 240 6.45 8.17 6.10
N TYR A 241 6.88 7.08 5.49
CA TYR A 241 8.14 6.99 4.79
C TYR A 241 7.92 6.82 3.29
N LEU A 242 8.73 7.50 2.49
CA LEU A 242 8.85 7.31 1.04
C LEU A 242 10.27 6.83 0.74
N THR A 243 10.41 5.66 0.13
CA THR A 243 11.70 5.12 -0.33
C THR A 243 11.72 5.16 -1.86
N PHE A 244 12.75 5.77 -2.42
CA PHE A 244 12.87 6.01 -3.85
C PHE A 244 13.87 5.04 -4.48
N GLU A 245 13.46 4.38 -5.55
CA GLU A 245 14.33 3.58 -6.42
C GLU A 245 14.60 4.34 -7.73
N GLU A 246 15.70 4.02 -8.41
CA GLU A 246 16.14 4.72 -9.63
C GLU A 246 16.43 6.23 -9.48
N VAL A 247 16.85 6.63 -8.28
CA VAL A 247 17.28 8.01 -7.98
C VAL A 247 18.73 8.07 -7.49
N LYS A 248 19.43 9.14 -7.88
CA LYS A 248 20.78 9.46 -7.39
C LYS A 248 20.73 10.13 -6.02
N LYS A 249 19.78 11.03 -5.82
CA LYS A 249 19.68 11.88 -4.62
C LYS A 249 18.24 12.16 -4.26
N VAL A 250 18.02 12.42 -2.97
CA VAL A 250 16.77 12.93 -2.41
C VAL A 250 17.07 14.12 -1.52
N ASP A 251 16.17 15.09 -1.43
CA ASP A 251 16.27 16.26 -0.57
C ASP A 251 14.85 16.63 -0.09
N ASP A 252 14.75 17.20 1.10
CA ASP A 252 13.47 17.55 1.74
C ASP A 252 13.16 19.05 1.68
N ASP A 253 13.96 19.81 0.92
CA ASP A 253 13.88 21.27 0.77
C ASP A 253 14.15 22.04 2.07
N PHE A 254 14.74 21.37 3.08
CA PHE A 254 15.00 22.02 4.35
C PHE A 254 16.27 22.87 4.29
N THR A 255 16.20 24.07 4.85
CA THR A 255 17.31 25.02 4.81
C THR A 255 18.56 24.48 5.48
N LYS A 256 19.69 24.52 4.75
CA LYS A 256 21.02 24.17 5.25
C LYS A 256 21.75 25.36 5.88
N ASN A 257 21.14 26.55 5.85
CA ASN A 257 21.71 27.75 6.49
C ASN A 257 21.64 27.62 8.01
N ILE A 258 22.78 27.69 8.70
CA ILE A 258 22.87 27.42 10.15
C ILE A 258 21.97 28.32 11.01
N PHE A 259 21.76 29.58 10.61
CA PHE A 259 20.92 30.52 11.34
C PHE A 259 19.44 30.17 11.14
N MET A 260 19.04 29.98 9.89
CA MET A 260 17.66 29.63 9.53
C MET A 260 17.28 28.23 10.01
N TYR A 261 18.24 27.31 10.07
CA TYR A 261 18.07 25.95 10.56
C TYR A 261 17.60 25.96 12.02
N LYS A 262 18.28 26.71 12.90
CA LYS A 262 17.90 26.78 14.33
C LYS A 262 16.47 27.29 14.53
N THR A 263 16.03 28.24 13.72
CA THR A 263 14.70 28.83 13.83
C THR A 263 13.61 27.98 13.18
N ALA A 264 13.91 27.29 12.08
CA ALA A 264 12.92 26.52 11.32
C ALA A 264 12.82 25.05 11.77
N SER A 265 13.90 24.49 12.35
CA SER A 265 13.96 23.07 12.71
C SER A 265 12.86 22.62 13.66
N PRO A 266 12.38 23.43 14.62
CA PRO A 266 11.24 23.05 15.47
C PRO A 266 9.93 22.85 14.71
N TYR A 267 9.80 23.39 13.50
CA TYR A 267 8.58 23.31 12.66
C TYR A 267 8.74 22.34 11.49
N ARG A 268 9.87 21.63 11.42
CA ARG A 268 10.15 20.67 10.34
C ARG A 268 9.24 19.46 10.48
N THR A 269 8.70 19.01 9.35
CA THR A 269 7.87 17.80 9.26
C THR A 269 8.42 16.79 8.26
N THR A 270 9.47 17.14 7.50
CA THR A 270 10.07 16.29 6.46
C THR A 270 11.57 16.12 6.69
N TRP A 271 12.08 14.90 6.51
CA TRP A 271 13.49 14.56 6.68
C TRP A 271 13.98 13.70 5.53
N ALA A 272 15.05 14.13 4.87
CA ALA A 272 15.77 13.34 3.88
C ALA A 272 16.87 12.48 4.53
N PHE A 273 16.84 11.19 4.24
CA PHE A 273 17.86 10.20 4.56
C PHE A 273 18.55 9.82 3.23
N GLU A 274 19.58 10.57 2.85
CA GLU A 274 20.16 10.52 1.52
C GLU A 274 20.80 9.16 1.18
N ASP A 275 21.41 8.49 2.16
CA ASP A 275 22.04 7.17 1.99
C ASP A 275 21.00 6.08 1.71
N GLU A 276 19.82 6.17 2.32
CA GLU A 276 18.70 5.24 2.14
C GLU A 276 17.78 5.63 0.97
N LYS A 277 18.05 6.75 0.29
CA LYS A 277 17.15 7.36 -0.72
C LYS A 277 15.72 7.48 -0.20
N LYS A 278 15.59 7.95 1.03
CA LYS A 278 14.33 7.92 1.78
C LYS A 278 13.94 9.30 2.29
N ILE A 279 12.64 9.60 2.25
CA ILE A 279 12.03 10.79 2.87
C ILE A 279 11.09 10.32 3.98
N GLY A 280 11.25 10.85 5.18
CA GLY A 280 10.31 10.65 6.28
C GLY A 280 9.45 11.89 6.51
N TYR A 281 8.14 11.71 6.63
CA TYR A 281 7.22 12.72 7.12
C TYR A 281 6.78 12.37 8.55
N PHE A 282 6.96 13.33 9.46
CA PHE A 282 6.55 13.22 10.86
C PHE A 282 5.68 14.44 11.20
N PRO A 283 4.43 14.25 11.64
CA PRO A 283 3.54 15.35 12.00
C PRO A 283 4.11 16.18 13.14
N LEU A 284 3.98 17.51 13.01
CA LEU A 284 4.43 18.43 14.05
C LEU A 284 3.68 18.14 15.36
N ASN A 285 4.42 18.04 16.47
CA ASN A 285 3.87 17.73 17.80
C ASN A 285 3.00 16.46 17.84
N ASN A 286 3.29 15.46 16.98
CA ASN A 286 2.48 14.25 16.82
C ASN A 286 0.99 14.56 16.53
N SER A 287 0.71 15.64 15.80
CA SER A 287 -0.66 16.02 15.48
C SER A 287 -1.40 14.87 14.78
N PRO A 288 -2.57 14.45 15.27
CA PRO A 288 -3.30 13.35 14.66
C PRO A 288 -3.82 13.72 13.27
N LEU A 289 -4.00 12.72 12.40
CA LEU A 289 -4.74 12.88 11.15
C LEU A 289 -6.18 12.44 11.36
N ILE A 290 -7.06 13.40 11.63
CA ILE A 290 -8.48 13.13 11.86
C ILE A 290 -9.19 12.72 10.57
N GLN A 291 -10.37 12.14 10.70
CA GLN A 291 -11.14 11.66 9.56
C GLN A 291 -11.42 12.80 8.56
N LYS A 292 -11.30 12.50 7.27
CA LYS A 292 -11.48 13.43 6.14
C LYS A 292 -10.47 14.59 6.09
N ASP A 293 -9.55 14.69 7.04
CA ASP A 293 -8.44 15.65 6.96
C ASP A 293 -7.34 15.12 6.04
N SER A 294 -6.50 16.06 5.58
CA SER A 294 -5.39 15.79 4.68
C SER A 294 -4.11 16.48 5.14
N LYS A 295 -2.97 15.94 4.71
CA LYS A 295 -1.66 16.58 4.80
C LYS A 295 -1.00 16.60 3.44
N TYR A 296 -0.21 17.65 3.25
CA TYR A 296 0.55 17.86 2.04
C TYR A 296 1.99 18.15 2.43
N PHE A 297 2.92 17.53 1.71
CA PHE A 297 4.32 17.94 1.74
C PHE A 297 4.94 17.78 0.36
N LYS A 298 6.13 18.33 0.22
CA LYS A 298 6.95 18.19 -0.97
C LYS A 298 8.33 17.70 -0.58
N CYS A 299 8.97 17.01 -1.51
CA CYS A 299 10.38 16.67 -1.46
C CYS A 299 10.94 16.77 -2.88
N PHE A 300 12.24 16.48 -3.01
CA PHE A 300 12.94 16.57 -4.28
C PHE A 300 13.77 15.32 -4.50
N CYS A 301 13.93 14.93 -5.76
CA CYS A 301 14.85 13.87 -6.15
C CYS A 301 15.63 14.25 -7.42
N ILE A 302 16.80 13.63 -7.61
CA ILE A 302 17.49 13.60 -8.90
C ILE A 302 17.41 12.16 -9.41
N PRO A 303 16.72 11.88 -10.52
CA PRO A 303 16.67 10.55 -11.11
C PRO A 303 18.06 10.06 -11.55
N ASN A 304 18.26 8.75 -11.64
CA ASN A 304 19.37 8.19 -12.40
C ASN A 304 19.31 8.70 -13.84
N PHE A 305 20.48 8.93 -14.47
CA PHE A 305 20.52 9.54 -15.80
C PHE A 305 19.85 8.70 -16.90
N GLU A 306 19.77 7.39 -16.69
CA GLU A 306 19.15 6.43 -17.60
C GLU A 306 17.76 5.96 -17.13
N ALA A 307 17.27 6.49 -16.00
CA ALA A 307 15.98 6.11 -15.45
C ALA A 307 14.86 6.45 -16.45
N LYS A 308 14.00 5.46 -16.70
CA LYS A 308 12.74 5.63 -17.43
C LYS A 308 11.54 5.80 -16.49
N GLU A 309 11.71 5.35 -15.25
CA GLU A 309 10.72 5.42 -14.20
C GLU A 309 11.41 5.53 -12.85
N ILE A 310 10.72 6.12 -11.87
CA ILE A 310 11.07 6.13 -10.46
C ILE A 310 9.97 5.36 -9.74
N ILE A 311 10.38 4.39 -8.92
CA ILE A 311 9.46 3.68 -8.04
C ILE A 311 9.53 4.34 -6.66
N VAL A 312 8.39 4.81 -6.17
CA VAL A 312 8.25 5.38 -4.83
C VAL A 312 7.46 4.40 -3.98
N LYS A 313 8.15 3.69 -3.10
CA LYS A 313 7.53 2.80 -2.10
C LYS A 313 7.17 3.63 -0.88
N TRP A 314 5.93 3.55 -0.42
CA TRP A 314 5.47 4.27 0.75
C TRP A 314 5.11 3.30 1.88
N HIS A 315 5.38 3.72 3.12
CA HIS A 315 5.07 2.98 4.34
C HIS A 315 4.48 3.91 5.39
N LEU A 316 3.19 3.76 5.67
CA LEU A 316 2.48 4.51 6.70
C LEU A 316 2.39 3.66 7.97
N LEU A 317 2.92 4.20 9.06
CA LEU A 317 2.85 3.60 10.39
C LEU A 317 2.05 4.53 11.30
N ALA A 318 1.13 3.98 12.08
CA ALA A 318 0.44 4.64 13.18
C ALA A 318 0.22 3.64 14.32
N ARG A 319 -0.25 4.11 15.48
CA ARG A 319 -0.36 3.30 16.71
C ARG A 319 -0.98 1.91 16.53
N ASN A 320 -2.00 1.79 15.66
CA ASN A 320 -2.73 0.55 15.38
C ASN A 320 -2.91 0.32 13.87
N PHE A 321 -2.08 0.95 13.03
CA PHE A 321 -2.20 0.88 11.57
C PHE A 321 -0.83 0.78 10.92
N ASP A 322 -0.69 -0.15 9.99
CA ASP A 322 0.53 -0.39 9.24
C ASP A 322 0.13 -0.72 7.80
N ARG A 323 0.51 0.12 6.85
CA ARG A 323 0.18 -0.07 5.43
C ARG A 323 1.34 0.36 4.55
N GLU A 324 1.56 -0.42 3.51
CA GLU A 324 2.55 -0.16 2.48
C GLU A 324 1.91 -0.12 1.11
N GLY A 325 2.57 0.55 0.18
CA GLY A 325 2.22 0.53 -1.23
C GLY A 325 3.30 1.18 -2.08
N GLN A 326 3.03 1.34 -3.36
CA GLN A 326 3.98 1.91 -4.30
C GLN A 326 3.29 2.70 -5.41
N ILE A 327 4.00 3.71 -5.92
CA ILE A 327 3.61 4.52 -7.07
C ILE A 327 4.80 4.55 -8.03
N ILE A 328 4.50 4.55 -9.34
CA ILE A 328 5.51 4.60 -10.41
C ILE A 328 5.37 5.93 -11.13
N LEU A 329 6.43 6.72 -11.16
CA LEU A 329 6.50 8.00 -11.86
C LEU A 329 7.34 7.84 -13.12
N LYS A 330 6.80 8.20 -14.28
CA LYS A 330 7.55 8.14 -15.55
C LYS A 330 8.61 9.24 -15.58
N VAL A 331 9.78 8.93 -16.13
CA VAL A 331 10.88 9.89 -16.27
C VAL A 331 11.13 10.15 -17.76
N ASN A 332 11.11 11.43 -18.12
CA ASN A 332 11.36 11.91 -19.48
C ASN A 332 12.38 13.06 -19.46
N PRO A 333 13.69 12.75 -19.49
CA PRO A 333 14.73 13.77 -19.32
C PRO A 333 14.80 14.79 -20.46
N ASP A 334 14.95 16.06 -20.10
CA ASP A 334 15.31 17.14 -21.01
C ASP A 334 16.84 17.31 -21.03
N TYR A 335 17.44 17.38 -22.22
CA TYR A 335 18.89 17.41 -22.39
C TYR A 335 19.38 18.73 -22.99
N GLU A 336 20.21 19.44 -22.23
CA GLU A 336 21.05 20.49 -22.77
C GLU A 336 22.27 19.87 -23.48
N ILE A 337 22.29 19.93 -24.81
CA ILE A 337 23.36 19.34 -25.62
C ILE A 337 24.56 20.27 -25.70
N LYS A 338 25.74 19.77 -25.34
CA LYS A 338 27.04 20.48 -25.51
C LYS A 338 27.97 19.69 -26.40
N ASN A 339 28.26 20.22 -27.58
CA ASN A 339 29.18 19.60 -28.53
C ASN A 339 30.61 20.08 -28.28
N LEU A 340 31.52 19.16 -28.04
CA LEU A 340 32.94 19.43 -27.81
C LEU A 340 33.78 18.67 -28.83
N LYS A 341 34.84 19.31 -29.31
CA LYS A 341 35.86 18.65 -30.15
C LYS A 341 37.15 18.54 -29.37
N LYS A 342 37.72 17.34 -29.32
CA LYS A 342 39.06 17.08 -28.79
C LYS A 342 39.93 16.57 -29.92
N TYR A 343 41.14 17.09 -30.02
CA TYR A 343 42.08 16.70 -31.06
C TYR A 343 42.92 15.51 -30.58
N VAL A 344 43.13 14.52 -31.46
CA VAL A 344 43.93 13.31 -31.20
C VAL A 344 45.04 13.18 -32.25
N ASN A 345 46.10 12.47 -31.89
CA ASN A 345 47.32 12.32 -32.69
C ASN A 345 47.34 11.07 -33.60
N SER A 346 46.30 10.22 -33.53
CA SER A 346 46.15 9.04 -34.38
C SER A 346 44.69 8.83 -34.75
N ILE A 347 44.46 8.32 -35.96
CA ILE A 347 43.11 8.03 -36.48
C ILE A 347 42.40 6.94 -35.68
N ASP A 348 43.16 6.00 -35.09
CA ASP A 348 42.61 4.93 -34.25
C ASP A 348 42.00 5.45 -32.93
N LEU A 349 42.25 6.73 -32.60
CA LEU A 349 41.72 7.39 -31.41
C LEU A 349 40.48 8.25 -31.72
N GLU A 350 40.04 8.31 -32.97
CA GLU A 350 38.77 8.96 -33.32
C GLU A 350 37.59 8.17 -32.74
N LYS A 351 36.82 8.84 -31.90
CA LYS A 351 35.63 8.28 -31.26
C LYS A 351 34.65 9.36 -30.91
N THR A 352 33.42 8.95 -30.62
CA THR A 352 32.42 9.82 -29.98
C THR A 352 32.15 9.30 -28.59
N GLU A 353 32.26 10.17 -27.61
CA GLU A 353 32.01 9.88 -26.19
C GLU A 353 30.84 10.74 -25.72
N ILE A 354 29.91 10.14 -24.96
CA ILE A 354 28.74 10.82 -24.41
C ILE A 354 28.89 10.84 -22.88
N GLU A 355 28.83 12.03 -22.30
CA GLU A 355 28.81 12.21 -20.85
C GLU A 355 27.50 12.90 -20.45
N ILE A 356 26.75 12.30 -19.52
CA ILE A 356 25.56 12.91 -18.93
C ILE A 356 25.90 13.39 -17.52
N SER A 357 25.49 14.61 -17.18
CA SER A 357 25.72 15.23 -15.88
C SER A 357 24.53 16.09 -15.45
N GLU A 358 24.47 16.41 -14.16
CA GLU A 358 23.48 17.35 -13.62
C GLU A 358 23.60 18.72 -14.30
N PHE A 359 22.48 19.38 -14.57
CA PHE A 359 22.44 20.70 -15.21
C PHE A 359 22.47 21.80 -14.15
N ILE A 360 23.58 22.54 -14.10
CA ILE A 360 23.80 23.66 -13.19
C ILE A 360 23.78 24.96 -13.99
N GLU A 361 22.78 25.80 -13.71
CA GLU A 361 22.58 27.13 -14.30
C GLU A 361 23.15 28.20 -13.38
N THR A 362 23.77 29.25 -13.93
CA THR A 362 24.15 30.45 -13.15
C THR A 362 23.16 31.57 -13.45
N ILE A 363 22.47 32.07 -12.43
CA ILE A 363 21.50 33.16 -12.57
C ILE A 363 22.26 34.49 -12.46
N SER A 364 22.27 35.28 -13.54
CA SER A 364 22.75 36.67 -13.52
C SER A 364 21.69 37.57 -12.90
N THR A 365 22.02 38.22 -11.79
CA THR A 365 21.18 39.29 -11.23
C THR A 365 21.43 40.57 -12.01
N GLU A 366 20.67 40.82 -13.08
CA GLU A 366 20.59 42.16 -13.64
C GLU A 366 19.88 43.07 -12.62
N ARG A 367 20.64 43.84 -11.85
CA ARG A 367 20.12 45.01 -11.15
C ARG A 367 19.62 45.99 -12.22
N LYS A 368 18.31 45.99 -12.49
CA LYS A 368 17.66 47.16 -13.09
C LYS A 368 17.83 48.32 -12.12
N GLY A 369 18.80 49.19 -12.38
CA GLY A 369 18.93 50.47 -11.73
C GLY A 369 17.74 51.34 -12.14
N SER A 370 16.82 51.56 -11.20
CA SER A 370 15.87 52.66 -11.27
C SER A 370 16.62 53.95 -10.90
N HIS A 371 16.83 54.82 -11.89
CA HIS A 371 17.04 56.25 -11.67
C HIS A 371 15.71 56.94 -11.39
#